data_AF-A0A8T5LTF9-F1
#
_entry.id   AF-A0A8T5LTF9-F1
#
_cell.length_a   1.000
_cell.length_b   1.000
_cell.length_c   1.000
_cell.angle_alpha   90.00
_cell.angle_beta   90.00
_cell.angle_gamma   90.00
#
_symmetry.space_group_name_H-M   'P 1'
#
loop_
_entity.id
_entity.type
_entity.pdbx_description
1 polymer ?
#
loop_
_entity_poly.entity_id
_entity_poly.type
_entity_poly.pdbx_seq_one_letter_code
_entity_poly.pdbx_strand_id
1 'polypeptide(L)'
;MKRMRIVHKLGHQAQKKESEGYFLITDRTGGFLSLGSSQNITHMQGLFCLDNNWNMYKSVENIYLDKEITEIENHFYKVIRKYDNTEESFFLTADGLIYGVKHYVGNINLDVDFREMFNFNDNNRYYSIDKKNSIIIIHFKKHQKFLAIKGLKDYEFIKQWDKKEYHYDKLRNTKSEFYIYKA
;
A
#
# COMPACT_ATOMS: atom_id res chain seq x y z
N MET A 1 12.25 19.67 -6.06
CA MET A 1 11.30 18.54 -6.22
C MET A 1 11.99 17.50 -7.08
N LYS A 2 12.23 16.30 -6.55
CA LYS A 2 12.91 15.26 -7.32
C LYS A 2 11.88 14.53 -8.18
N ARG A 3 11.99 14.72 -9.49
CA ARG A 3 11.20 13.94 -10.46
C ARG A 3 11.77 12.53 -10.49
N MET A 4 10.87 11.57 -10.69
CA MET A 4 11.26 10.18 -10.91
C MET A 4 10.73 9.69 -12.25
N ARG A 5 11.39 8.67 -12.75
CA ARG A 5 11.06 8.08 -14.03
C ARG A 5 9.82 7.20 -13.89
N ILE A 6 8.79 7.47 -14.69
CA ILE A 6 7.58 6.67 -14.77
C ILE A 6 7.56 5.97 -16.12
N VAL A 7 7.41 4.65 -16.11
CA VAL A 7 7.35 3.81 -17.31
C VAL A 7 6.03 3.07 -17.35
N HIS A 8 5.20 3.34 -18.35
CA HIS A 8 3.99 2.58 -18.63
C HIS A 8 4.31 1.52 -19.68
N LYS A 9 4.14 0.23 -19.35
CA LYS A 9 4.42 -0.90 -20.24
C LYS A 9 3.14 -1.62 -20.61
N LEU A 10 2.93 -1.81 -21.91
CA LEU A 10 1.83 -2.61 -22.45
C LEU A 10 2.38 -3.52 -23.56
N GLY A 11 2.54 -4.81 -23.25
CA GLY A 11 3.21 -5.75 -24.14
C GLY A 11 4.65 -5.32 -24.44
N HIS A 12 4.96 -5.14 -25.72
CA HIS A 12 6.28 -4.65 -26.18
C HIS A 12 6.40 -3.12 -26.22
N GLN A 13 5.31 -2.39 -25.98
CA GLN A 13 5.30 -0.94 -26.00
C GLN A 13 5.61 -0.37 -24.61
N ALA A 14 6.40 0.72 -24.59
CA ALA A 14 6.72 1.43 -23.36
C ALA A 14 6.67 2.94 -23.59
N GLN A 15 5.92 3.65 -22.74
CA GLN A 15 5.93 5.12 -22.68
C GLN A 15 6.66 5.55 -21.41
N LYS A 16 7.55 6.53 -21.55
CA LYS A 16 8.36 7.06 -20.44
C LYS A 16 8.04 8.53 -20.21
N LYS A 17 7.97 8.94 -18.95
CA LYS A 17 7.83 10.34 -18.55
C LYS A 17 8.51 10.58 -17.20
N GLU A 18 8.88 11.82 -16.94
CA GLU A 18 9.31 12.28 -15.61
C GLU A 18 8.11 12.87 -14.89
N SER A 19 7.81 12.39 -13.69
CA SER A 19 6.65 12.86 -12.93
C SER A 19 6.85 12.71 -11.42
N GLU A 20 5.83 13.14 -10.68
CA GLU A 20 5.71 12.85 -9.26
C GLU A 20 5.25 11.40 -9.09
N GLY A 21 5.91 10.67 -8.20
CA GLY A 21 5.87 9.21 -8.09
C GLY A 21 4.60 8.59 -7.52
N TYR A 22 3.46 8.73 -8.19
CA TYR A 22 2.21 8.09 -7.79
C TYR A 22 1.85 6.94 -8.72
N PHE A 23 1.19 5.92 -8.16
CA PHE A 23 0.51 4.91 -8.94
C PHE A 23 -0.85 4.55 -8.36
N LEU A 24 -1.68 3.99 -9.23
CA LEU A 24 -2.96 3.39 -8.90
C LEU A 24 -3.01 2.05 -9.64
N ILE A 25 -3.34 0.98 -8.91
CA ILE A 25 -3.71 -0.30 -9.49
C ILE A 25 -5.08 -0.70 -8.96
N THR A 26 -5.90 -1.30 -9.81
CA THR A 26 -7.27 -1.70 -9.50
C THR A 26 -7.44 -3.20 -9.74
N ASP A 27 -8.31 -3.84 -8.97
CA ASP A 27 -8.81 -5.18 -9.31
C ASP A 27 -10.15 -5.10 -10.08
N ARG A 28 -10.67 -6.28 -10.45
CA ARG A 28 -11.95 -6.41 -11.17
C ARG A 28 -13.20 -6.11 -10.33
N THR A 29 -13.06 -6.01 -9.00
CA THR A 29 -14.16 -5.73 -8.06
C THR A 29 -14.32 -4.25 -7.79
N GLY A 30 -13.38 -3.41 -8.24
CA GLY A 30 -13.31 -1.98 -7.94
C GLY A 30 -12.45 -1.64 -6.72
N GLY A 31 -11.83 -2.65 -6.09
CA GLY A 31 -10.78 -2.45 -5.10
C GLY A 31 -9.55 -1.84 -5.75
N PHE A 32 -8.79 -1.05 -4.99
CA PHE A 32 -7.62 -0.35 -5.51
C PHE A 32 -6.51 -0.19 -4.48
N LEU A 33 -5.27 -0.12 -4.97
CA LEU A 33 -4.11 0.34 -4.22
C LEU A 33 -3.63 1.63 -4.85
N SER A 34 -3.63 2.72 -4.08
CA SER A 34 -3.02 3.99 -4.48
C SER A 34 -1.92 4.37 -3.51
N LEU A 35 -0.68 4.37 -3.96
CA LEU A 35 0.45 4.80 -3.16
C LEU A 35 1.23 5.87 -3.92
N GLY A 36 1.68 6.87 -3.17
CA GLY A 36 2.23 8.11 -3.70
C GLY A 36 3.63 8.41 -3.25
N SER A 37 4.20 9.45 -3.85
CA SER A 37 5.43 10.05 -3.35
C SER A 37 5.14 10.87 -2.09
N SER A 38 6.18 11.38 -1.44
CA SER A 38 6.16 12.10 -0.17
C SER A 38 5.38 13.42 -0.15
N GLN A 39 4.60 13.74 -1.19
CA GLN A 39 3.85 14.99 -1.32
C GLN A 39 2.35 14.70 -1.49
N ASN A 40 1.52 15.69 -1.18
CA ASN A 40 0.06 15.63 -1.31
C ASN A 40 -0.57 14.33 -0.75
N ILE A 41 0.03 13.79 0.32
CA ILE A 41 -0.42 12.57 0.99
C ILE A 41 -1.79 12.87 1.61
N THR A 42 -2.75 12.00 1.31
CA THR A 42 -4.13 12.07 1.81
C THR A 42 -4.48 10.77 2.53
N HIS A 43 -5.50 10.82 3.38
CA HIS A 43 -6.08 9.62 3.98
C HIS A 43 -6.71 8.65 2.96
N MET A 44 -6.79 9.07 1.70
CA MET A 44 -7.29 8.28 0.56
C MET A 44 -6.20 7.45 -0.13
N GLN A 45 -4.94 7.59 0.27
CA GLN A 45 -3.88 6.66 -0.14
C GLN A 45 -3.99 5.35 0.63
N GLY A 46 -3.53 4.25 0.06
CA GLY A 46 -3.55 2.92 0.66
C GLY A 46 -4.30 1.90 -0.18
N LEU A 47 -4.53 0.73 0.43
CA LEU A 47 -5.33 -0.37 -0.14
C LEU A 47 -6.77 -0.26 0.32
N PHE A 48 -7.66 -0.08 -0.64
CA PHE A 48 -9.11 -0.09 -0.45
C PHE A 48 -9.72 -1.33 -1.12
N CYS A 49 -10.60 -2.00 -0.41
CA CYS A 49 -11.30 -3.19 -0.87
C CYS A 49 -12.81 -3.01 -0.69
N LEU A 50 -13.59 -3.60 -1.61
CA LEU A 50 -15.04 -3.68 -1.50
C LEU A 50 -15.45 -5.02 -0.87
N ASP A 51 -16.46 -4.99 0.00
CA ASP A 51 -17.17 -6.18 0.44
C ASP A 51 -18.34 -6.53 -0.51
N ASN A 52 -19.06 -7.62 -0.20
CA ASN A 52 -20.20 -8.08 -1.00
C ASN A 52 -21.39 -7.11 -0.98
N ASN A 53 -21.42 -6.17 -0.04
CA ASN A 53 -22.45 -5.15 0.11
C ASN A 53 -22.03 -3.80 -0.47
N TRP A 54 -20.93 -3.75 -1.24
CA TRP A 54 -20.35 -2.54 -1.81
C TRP A 54 -19.85 -1.52 -0.78
N ASN A 55 -19.63 -1.94 0.46
CA ASN A 55 -18.98 -1.08 1.45
C ASN A 55 -17.48 -1.08 1.19
N MET A 56 -16.89 0.12 1.20
CA MET A 56 -15.47 0.30 0.97
C MET A 56 -14.71 0.33 2.29
N TYR A 57 -13.69 -0.52 2.39
CA TYR A 57 -12.81 -0.61 3.54
C TYR A 57 -11.39 -0.32 3.15
N LYS A 58 -10.72 0.52 3.94
CA LYS A 58 -9.28 0.61 3.93
C LYS A 58 -8.71 -0.60 4.69
N SER A 59 -7.57 -1.10 4.25
CA SER A 59 -6.91 -2.26 4.87
C SER A 59 -5.42 -2.04 5.10
N VAL A 60 -4.74 -1.39 4.15
CA VAL A 60 -3.35 -0.97 4.26
C VAL A 60 -3.31 0.53 4.10
N GLU A 61 -2.62 1.21 4.99
CA GLU A 61 -2.33 2.64 4.88
C GLU A 61 -1.16 2.84 3.92
N ASN A 62 -0.04 2.16 4.17
CA ASN A 62 1.17 2.35 3.40
C ASN A 62 2.07 1.11 3.47
N ILE A 63 2.87 0.93 2.42
CA ILE A 63 3.98 -0.02 2.36
C ILE A 63 5.16 0.73 1.77
N TYR A 64 6.25 0.81 2.53
CA TYR A 64 7.42 1.57 2.13
C TYR A 64 8.73 1.00 2.68
N LEU A 65 9.79 1.26 1.94
CA LEU A 65 11.17 1.04 2.35
C LEU A 65 11.78 2.38 2.74
N ASP A 66 12.75 2.38 3.66
CA ASP A 66 13.55 3.56 4.00
C ASP A 66 14.60 3.87 2.91
N LYS A 67 14.12 3.99 1.66
CA LYS A 67 14.91 4.27 0.46
C LYS A 67 14.14 5.20 -0.48
N GLU A 68 14.88 5.90 -1.33
CA GLU A 68 14.30 6.79 -2.32
C GLU A 68 13.97 6.06 -3.63
N ILE A 69 12.73 6.20 -4.11
CA ILE A 69 12.27 5.58 -5.35
C ILE A 69 12.90 6.32 -6.55
N THR A 70 13.50 5.57 -7.47
CA THR A 70 14.14 6.09 -8.68
C THR A 70 13.27 5.91 -9.92
N GLU A 71 12.48 4.83 -9.99
CA GLU A 71 11.60 4.53 -11.12
C GLU A 71 10.33 3.81 -10.65
N ILE A 72 9.19 4.11 -11.30
CA ILE A 72 7.95 3.33 -11.18
C ILE A 72 7.62 2.75 -12.55
N GLU A 73 7.49 1.42 -12.64
CA GLU A 73 6.95 0.75 -13.82
C GLU A 73 5.50 0.32 -13.56
N ASN A 74 4.59 0.78 -14.41
CA ASN A 74 3.20 0.37 -14.41
C ASN A 74 2.94 -0.58 -15.58
N HIS A 75 2.62 -1.84 -15.27
CA HIS A 75 2.26 -2.90 -16.22
C HIS A 75 0.74 -3.11 -16.28
N PHE A 76 -0.06 -2.23 -15.68
CA PHE A 76 -1.52 -2.26 -15.54
C PHE A 76 -2.07 -3.40 -14.66
N TYR A 77 -1.50 -4.61 -14.75
CA TYR A 77 -1.80 -5.71 -13.83
C TYR A 77 -0.86 -5.74 -12.61
N LYS A 78 0.29 -5.08 -12.71
CA LYS A 78 1.33 -5.04 -11.68
C LYS A 78 2.02 -3.67 -11.69
N VAL A 79 2.39 -3.17 -10.51
CA VAL A 79 3.33 -2.04 -10.39
C VAL A 79 4.64 -2.52 -9.80
N ILE A 80 5.73 -1.98 -10.31
CA ILE A 80 7.08 -2.18 -9.81
C ILE A 80 7.63 -0.83 -9.37
N ARG A 81 8.11 -0.72 -8.13
CA ARG A 81 8.93 0.41 -7.71
C ARG A 81 10.38 -0.04 -7.69
N LYS A 82 11.24 0.76 -8.29
CA LYS A 82 12.68 0.54 -8.28
C LYS A 82 13.37 1.61 -7.45
N TYR A 83 14.45 1.14 -6.86
CA TYR A 83 15.45 1.89 -6.14
C TYR A 83 16.79 1.57 -6.84
N ASP A 84 17.93 2.01 -6.30
CA ASP A 84 19.24 1.72 -6.90
C ASP A 84 19.44 0.23 -7.25
N ASN A 85 19.41 -0.64 -6.24
CA ASN A 85 19.62 -2.10 -6.39
C ASN A 85 18.47 -2.91 -5.79
N THR A 86 17.31 -2.29 -5.55
CA THR A 86 16.17 -2.91 -4.87
C THR A 86 14.93 -2.76 -5.74
N GLU A 87 14.08 -3.79 -5.75
CA GLU A 87 12.80 -3.79 -6.45
C GLU A 87 11.67 -4.18 -5.51
N GLU A 88 10.60 -3.37 -5.47
CA GLU A 88 9.31 -3.73 -4.91
C GLU A 88 8.31 -4.04 -6.02
N SER A 89 7.41 -4.97 -5.75
CA SER A 89 6.33 -5.33 -6.66
C SER A 89 4.99 -5.38 -5.96
N PHE A 90 3.97 -4.88 -6.64
CA PHE A 90 2.58 -4.80 -6.18
C PHE A 90 1.71 -5.46 -7.23
N PHE A 91 0.99 -6.50 -6.83
CA PHE A 91 0.02 -7.20 -7.67
C PHE A 91 -1.29 -7.33 -6.91
N LEU A 92 -2.34 -6.70 -7.42
CA LEU A 92 -3.64 -6.65 -6.77
C LEU A 92 -4.57 -7.70 -7.39
N THR A 93 -5.17 -8.52 -6.53
CA THR A 93 -6.18 -9.52 -6.89
C THR A 93 -7.50 -9.15 -6.25
N ALA A 94 -8.59 -9.81 -6.67
CA ALA A 94 -9.89 -9.64 -6.04
C ALA A 94 -9.87 -9.97 -4.53
N ASP A 95 -8.97 -10.85 -4.09
CA ASP A 95 -8.94 -11.36 -2.72
C ASP A 95 -7.87 -10.69 -1.85
N GLY A 96 -6.97 -9.90 -2.44
CA GLY A 96 -5.87 -9.33 -1.69
C GLY A 96 -4.73 -8.75 -2.51
N LEU A 97 -3.78 -8.17 -1.79
CA LEU A 97 -2.55 -7.61 -2.33
C LEU A 97 -1.40 -8.62 -2.17
N ILE A 98 -0.69 -8.87 -3.26
CA ILE A 98 0.58 -9.58 -3.24
C ILE A 98 1.69 -8.52 -3.36
N TYR A 99 2.48 -8.41 -2.31
CA TYR A 99 3.63 -7.53 -2.22
C TYR A 99 4.91 -8.37 -2.15
N GLY A 100 5.94 -7.95 -2.88
CA GLY A 100 7.22 -8.64 -2.88
C GLY A 100 8.38 -7.69 -3.04
N VAL A 101 9.44 -7.92 -2.26
CA VAL A 101 10.70 -7.18 -2.35
C VAL A 101 11.83 -8.10 -2.79
N LYS A 102 12.77 -7.56 -3.58
CA LYS A 102 14.00 -8.24 -4.00
C LYS A 102 15.21 -7.36 -3.75
N HIS A 103 16.33 -8.00 -3.40
CA HIS A 103 17.64 -7.35 -3.25
C HIS A 103 17.60 -6.17 -2.26
N TYR A 104 16.82 -6.33 -1.19
CA TYR A 104 16.74 -5.38 -0.09
C TYR A 104 17.30 -5.99 1.18
N VAL A 105 18.11 -5.21 1.89
CA VAL A 105 18.60 -5.51 3.23
C VAL A 105 18.16 -4.35 4.10
N GLY A 106 17.25 -4.61 5.03
CA GLY A 106 16.60 -3.61 5.85
C GLY A 106 15.19 -4.03 6.25
N ASN A 107 14.44 -3.09 6.82
CA ASN A 107 13.07 -3.32 7.29
C ASN A 107 12.06 -2.85 6.24
N ILE A 108 11.02 -3.65 6.03
CA ILE A 108 9.85 -3.22 5.28
C ILE A 108 8.89 -2.62 6.30
N ASN A 109 8.53 -1.36 6.12
CA ASN A 109 7.58 -0.69 7.00
C ASN A 109 6.16 -0.89 6.45
N LEU A 110 5.26 -1.36 7.31
CA LEU A 110 3.86 -1.61 6.98
C LEU A 110 2.96 -0.86 7.96
N ASP A 111 2.20 0.08 7.41
CA ASP A 111 1.14 0.75 8.14
C ASP A 111 -0.19 0.09 7.75
N VAL A 112 -0.95 -0.41 8.72
CA VAL A 112 -2.27 -1.01 8.48
C VAL A 112 -3.38 -0.10 9.00
N ASP A 113 -4.46 0.00 8.24
CA ASP A 113 -5.63 0.79 8.62
C ASP A 113 -6.89 0.05 8.18
N PHE A 114 -7.38 -0.82 9.06
CA PHE A 114 -8.58 -1.61 8.80
C PHE A 114 -9.83 -0.89 9.30
N ARG A 115 -10.44 -0.10 8.43
CA ARG A 115 -11.64 0.66 8.74
C ARG A 115 -12.53 0.79 7.53
N GLU A 116 -13.82 0.95 7.76
CA GLU A 116 -14.69 1.45 6.70
C GLU A 116 -14.25 2.87 6.33
N MET A 117 -14.31 3.23 5.06
CA MET A 117 -13.73 4.47 4.53
C MET A 117 -14.15 5.72 5.32
N PHE A 118 -15.38 5.76 5.83
CA PHE A 118 -15.93 6.88 6.61
C PHE A 118 -16.12 6.56 8.10
N ASN A 119 -15.73 5.38 8.55
CA ASN A 119 -15.77 5.02 9.97
C ASN A 119 -14.43 5.38 10.61
N PHE A 120 -14.46 6.39 11.47
CA PHE A 120 -13.28 6.90 12.16
C PHE A 120 -13.19 6.40 13.61
N ASN A 121 -13.91 5.33 13.94
CA ASN A 121 -13.78 4.64 15.21
C ASN A 121 -12.59 3.69 15.14
N ASP A 122 -11.72 3.76 16.13
CA ASP A 122 -10.48 2.97 16.18
C ASP A 122 -10.67 1.60 16.85
N ASN A 123 -11.87 1.34 17.40
CA ASN A 123 -12.23 0.05 17.99
C ASN A 123 -12.42 -1.04 16.91
N ASN A 124 -12.14 -2.30 17.28
CA ASN A 124 -12.38 -3.51 16.47
C ASN A 124 -11.50 -3.72 15.22
N ARG A 125 -10.26 -3.24 15.23
CA ARG A 125 -9.28 -3.59 14.19
C ARG A 125 -8.60 -4.92 14.54
N TYR A 126 -8.95 -5.99 13.83
CA TYR A 126 -8.43 -7.34 14.07
C TYR A 126 -7.67 -7.88 12.86
N TYR A 127 -6.41 -8.25 13.07
CA TYR A 127 -5.59 -8.97 12.10
C TYR A 127 -5.15 -10.31 12.68
N SER A 128 -4.95 -11.30 11.81
CA SER A 128 -4.12 -12.46 12.12
C SER A 128 -2.96 -12.51 11.14
N ILE A 129 -1.80 -12.95 11.61
CA ILE A 129 -0.62 -13.11 10.78
C ILE A 129 -0.24 -14.58 10.78
N ASP A 130 -0.08 -15.13 9.59
CA ASP A 130 0.41 -16.47 9.35
C ASP A 130 1.75 -16.38 8.60
N LYS A 131 2.75 -17.14 9.06
CA LYS A 131 4.02 -17.31 8.34
C LYS A 131 4.04 -18.71 7.71
N LYS A 132 4.12 -18.77 6.38
CA LYS A 132 4.29 -20.02 5.63
C LYS A 132 5.53 -19.90 4.75
N ASN A 133 6.57 -20.69 5.07
CA ASN A 133 7.87 -20.62 4.42
C ASN A 133 8.45 -19.19 4.48
N SER A 134 8.81 -18.61 3.33
CA SER A 134 9.32 -17.24 3.18
C SER A 134 8.22 -16.21 2.86
N ILE A 135 6.96 -16.51 3.22
CA ILE A 135 5.80 -15.65 2.97
C ILE A 135 5.10 -15.37 4.28
N ILE A 136 4.83 -14.09 4.53
CA ILE A 136 3.98 -13.63 5.62
C ILE A 136 2.62 -13.26 5.02
N ILE A 137 1.55 -13.75 5.61
CA ILE A 137 0.18 -13.48 5.19
C ILE A 137 -0.53 -12.78 6.33
N ILE A 138 -1.02 -11.58 6.06
CA ILE A 138 -1.84 -10.81 7.00
C ILE A 138 -3.28 -10.96 6.55
N HIS A 139 -4.09 -11.58 7.41
CA HIS A 139 -5.50 -11.82 7.17
C HIS A 139 -6.36 -10.74 7.82
N PHE A 140 -7.26 -10.20 7.01
CA PHE A 140 -8.28 -9.27 7.46
C PHE A 140 -9.55 -10.05 7.84
N LYS A 141 -9.67 -10.43 9.12
CA LYS A 141 -10.65 -11.44 9.60
C LYS A 141 -12.09 -11.17 9.18
N LYS A 142 -12.52 -9.90 9.10
CA LYS A 142 -13.91 -9.54 8.78
C LYS A 142 -14.28 -9.72 7.31
N HIS A 143 -13.32 -9.62 6.38
CA HIS A 143 -13.62 -9.49 4.94
C HIS A 143 -12.95 -10.55 4.05
N GLN A 144 -12.36 -11.60 4.63
CA GLN A 144 -11.64 -12.66 3.90
C GLN A 144 -10.58 -12.13 2.91
N LYS A 145 -10.09 -10.90 3.13
CA LYS A 145 -9.01 -10.31 2.32
C LYS A 145 -7.66 -10.64 2.93
N PHE A 146 -6.61 -10.58 2.13
CA PHE A 146 -5.24 -10.77 2.62
C PHE A 146 -4.23 -9.79 2.02
N LEU A 147 -3.12 -9.61 2.76
CA LEU A 147 -1.86 -9.08 2.24
C LEU A 147 -0.82 -10.20 2.34
N ALA A 148 -0.28 -10.62 1.20
CA ALA A 148 0.81 -11.60 1.14
C ALA A 148 2.12 -10.85 0.88
N ILE A 149 3.11 -11.05 1.75
CA ILE A 149 4.42 -10.41 1.67
C ILE A 149 5.49 -11.47 1.42
N LYS A 150 6.21 -11.33 0.31
CA LYS A 150 7.33 -12.19 -0.07
C LYS A 150 8.66 -11.45 0.05
N GLY A 151 9.70 -12.18 0.49
CA GLY A 151 11.07 -11.66 0.60
C GLY A 151 11.47 -11.30 2.03
N LEU A 152 10.67 -11.71 3.01
CA LEU A 152 10.97 -11.51 4.43
C LEU A 152 11.60 -12.77 5.03
N LYS A 153 12.58 -12.55 5.92
CA LYS A 153 13.14 -13.60 6.76
C LYS A 153 12.35 -13.73 8.06
N ASP A 154 12.15 -12.61 8.74
CA ASP A 154 11.47 -12.50 10.04
C ASP A 154 10.56 -11.27 10.08
N TYR A 155 9.78 -11.13 11.15
CA TYR A 155 8.92 -9.98 11.40
C TYR A 155 8.84 -9.69 12.90
N GLU A 156 8.61 -8.43 13.23
CA GLU A 156 8.33 -7.94 14.57
C GLU A 156 7.05 -7.12 14.51
N PHE A 157 6.28 -7.14 15.61
CA PHE A 157 5.14 -6.25 15.73
C PHE A 157 5.50 -5.01 16.56
N ILE A 158 5.34 -3.82 15.99
CA ILE A 158 5.54 -2.56 16.74
C ILE A 158 4.36 -2.34 17.71
N LYS A 159 3.15 -2.75 17.31
CA LYS A 159 1.89 -2.62 18.08
C LYS A 159 1.60 -1.21 18.60
N GLN A 160 1.92 -0.21 17.79
CA GLN A 160 1.79 1.19 18.18
C GLN A 160 0.69 1.88 17.37
N TRP A 161 -0.11 2.67 18.08
CA TRP A 161 -1.08 3.56 17.47
C TRP A 161 -0.48 4.95 17.36
N ASP A 162 -0.33 5.43 16.13
CA ASP A 162 0.18 6.77 15.86
C ASP A 162 -0.90 7.66 15.29
N LYS A 163 -1.01 8.87 15.85
CA LYS A 163 -1.84 9.93 15.27
C LYS A 163 -1.11 10.51 14.06
N LYS A 164 -1.67 10.33 12.87
CA LYS A 164 -1.18 10.92 11.62
C LYS A 164 -2.03 12.13 11.24
N GLU A 165 -1.37 13.24 10.94
CA GLU A 165 -2.00 14.42 10.33
C GLU A 165 -1.68 14.44 8.82
N TYR A 166 -2.71 14.55 7.99
CA TYR A 166 -2.62 14.69 6.54
C TYR A 166 -2.74 16.16 6.19
N HIS A 167 -1.59 16.82 6.02
CA HIS A 167 -1.55 18.26 5.78
C HIS A 167 -2.35 18.69 4.53
N TYR A 168 -2.30 17.90 3.46
CA TYR A 168 -3.04 18.21 2.23
C TYR A 168 -4.57 18.16 2.43
N ASP A 169 -5.05 17.22 3.24
CA ASP A 169 -6.48 17.12 3.57
C ASP A 169 -6.94 18.31 4.43
N LYS A 170 -6.07 18.78 5.33
CA LYS A 170 -6.28 19.99 6.15
C LYS A 170 -6.42 21.24 5.28
N LEU A 171 -5.53 21.40 4.28
CA LEU A 171 -5.60 22.50 3.31
C LEU A 171 -6.90 22.52 2.50
N ARG A 172 -7.54 21.36 2.32
CA ARG A 172 -8.81 21.21 1.61
C ARG A 172 -10.03 21.26 2.53
N ASN A 173 -9.87 21.62 3.80
CA ASN A 173 -10.92 21.64 4.83
C ASN A 173 -11.67 20.30 4.97
N THR A 174 -10.94 19.19 4.90
CA THR A 174 -11.47 17.84 5.13
C THR A 174 -10.89 17.23 6.40
N LYS A 175 -11.47 16.14 6.91
CA LYS A 175 -10.94 15.46 8.10
C LYS A 175 -9.51 14.99 7.80
N SER A 176 -8.56 15.46 8.60
CA SER A 176 -7.13 15.32 8.34
C SER A 176 -6.37 14.57 9.43
N GLU A 177 -7.03 14.16 10.50
CA GLU A 177 -6.39 13.48 11.64
C GLU A 177 -6.96 12.08 11.83
N PHE A 178 -6.09 11.08 11.88
CA PHE A 178 -6.46 9.67 12.02
C PHE A 178 -5.45 8.90 12.86
N TYR A 179 -5.92 7.88 13.58
CA TYR A 179 -5.04 6.91 14.24
C TYR A 179 -4.76 5.73 13.32
N ILE A 180 -3.48 5.42 13.17
CA ILE A 180 -2.96 4.40 12.28
C ILE A 180 -2.17 3.39 13.10
N TYR A 181 -2.37 2.12 12.77
CA TYR A 181 -1.70 1.05 13.48
C TYR A 181 -0.42 0.68 12.75
N LYS A 182 0.71 0.85 13.44
CA LYS A 182 2.01 0.36 12.98
C LYS A 182 2.14 -1.10 13.36
N ALA A 183 2.10 -1.95 12.33
CA ALA A 183 2.22 -3.40 12.47
C ALA A 183 3.70 -3.79 12.40
#